data_AF-A0A1H7TPS4-F1
#
_entry.id   AF-A0A1H7TPS4-F1
#
_cell.length_a   1.000
_cell.length_b   1.000
_cell.length_c   1.000
_cell.angle_alpha   90.00
_cell.angle_beta   90.00
_cell.angle_gamma   90.00
#
_symmetry.space_group_name_H-M   'P 1'
#
loop_
_entity.id
_entity.type
_entity.pdbx_description
1 polymer ?
#
loop_
_entity_poly.entity_id
_entity_poly.type
_entity_poly.pdbx_seq_one_letter_code
_entity_poly.pdbx_strand_id
1 'polypeptide(L)'
;MERLLRGVRHRVLRLLEKRGALPAQGPEDALQAYQAHSLQQRLRWTEVDVRPPPSKQPRCAFLEGFSLHANTHLHANDRQGLERLCRYGARGALALERLSRAEDGRIAYRMKRPLPDGTTHLLFTGLELLRRVASLVPPPRANLTRFHGVFAPGAKLRPFTAPPSRGGESGE
;
A
#
# COMPACT_ATOMS: atom_id res chain seq x y z
N MET A 1 -13.20 18.37 -0.55
CA MET A 1 -12.27 17.32 -0.07
C MET A 1 -12.89 16.35 0.91
N GLU A 2 -13.52 16.82 1.99
CA GLU A 2 -14.11 15.94 3.00
C GLU A 2 -15.15 14.96 2.45
N ARG A 3 -15.98 15.37 1.48
CA ARG A 3 -16.93 14.47 0.81
C ARG A 3 -16.23 13.30 0.10
N LEU A 4 -15.12 13.58 -0.58
CA LEU A 4 -14.30 12.55 -1.23
C LEU A 4 -13.66 11.64 -0.18
N LEU A 5 -13.11 12.21 0.89
CA LEU A 5 -12.53 11.44 2.00
C LEU A 5 -13.56 10.53 2.67
N ARG A 6 -14.80 11.00 2.90
CA ARG A 6 -15.91 10.17 3.39
C ARG A 6 -16.19 8.99 2.45
N GLY A 7 -16.22 9.23 1.15
CA GLY A 7 -16.42 8.17 0.14
C GLY A 7 -15.25 7.18 0.05
N VAL A 8 -14.01 7.63 0.27
CA VAL A 8 -12.83 6.75 0.37
C VAL A 8 -12.91 5.92 1.64
N ARG A 9 -13.07 6.55 2.81
CA ARG A 9 -13.22 5.88 4.11
C ARG A 9 -14.29 4.79 4.04
N HIS A 10 -15.49 5.13 3.59
CA HIS A 10 -16.60 4.17 3.50
C HIS A 10 -16.27 2.97 2.60
N ARG A 11 -15.63 3.19 1.45
CA ARG A 11 -15.23 2.10 0.54
C ARG A 11 -14.10 1.25 1.12
N VAL A 12 -13.12 1.86 1.79
CA VAL A 12 -12.02 1.13 2.43
C VAL A 12 -12.53 0.29 3.58
N LEU A 13 -13.35 0.85 4.47
CA LEU A 13 -13.94 0.10 5.58
C LEU A 13 -14.78 -1.08 5.07
N ARG A 14 -15.68 -0.86 4.11
CA ARG A 14 -16.44 -1.97 3.48
C ARG A 14 -15.55 -3.03 2.82
N LEU A 15 -14.44 -2.62 2.20
CA LEU A 15 -13.49 -3.57 1.63
C LEU A 15 -12.80 -4.41 2.71
N LEU A 16 -12.41 -3.79 3.81
CA LEU A 16 -11.76 -4.45 4.94
C LEU A 16 -12.73 -5.41 5.65
N GLU A 17 -13.99 -5.01 5.85
CA GLU A 17 -15.07 -5.87 6.37
C GLU A 17 -15.24 -7.11 5.49
N LYS A 18 -15.39 -6.93 4.17
CA LYS A 18 -15.51 -8.03 3.21
C LYS A 18 -14.30 -8.97 3.19
N ARG A 19 -13.14 -8.49 3.60
CA ARG A 19 -11.90 -9.28 3.66
C ARG A 19 -11.66 -9.92 5.02
N GLY A 20 -12.55 -9.72 5.99
CA GLY A 20 -12.35 -10.19 7.37
C GLY A 20 -11.15 -9.55 8.06
N ALA A 21 -10.63 -8.43 7.54
CA ALA A 21 -9.45 -7.74 8.09
C ALA A 21 -9.82 -6.84 9.27
N LEU A 22 -11.12 -6.60 9.47
CA LEU A 22 -11.69 -6.01 10.68
C LEU A 22 -12.18 -7.17 11.56
N PRO A 23 -11.98 -7.10 12.89
CA PRO A 23 -12.18 -8.24 13.77
C PRO A 23 -13.62 -8.78 13.67
N ALA A 24 -13.75 -9.95 13.08
CA ALA A 24 -14.96 -10.79 13.13
C ALA A 24 -14.52 -12.18 13.58
N GLN A 25 -15.14 -12.67 14.65
CA GLN A 25 -14.88 -13.96 15.28
C GLN A 25 -15.22 -15.10 14.28
N GLY A 26 -14.21 -15.78 13.73
CA GLY A 26 -14.40 -16.92 12.81
C GLY A 26 -13.08 -17.65 12.52
N PRO A 27 -13.11 -18.91 12.05
CA PRO A 27 -11.90 -19.72 11.86
C PRO A 27 -11.07 -19.18 10.68
N GLU A 28 -9.89 -18.62 10.99
CA GLU A 28 -9.04 -17.94 10.01
C GLU A 28 -8.16 -18.91 9.20
N ASP A 29 -8.10 -18.74 7.88
CA ASP A 29 -7.04 -19.28 7.02
C ASP A 29 -5.69 -18.72 7.48
N ALA A 30 -4.70 -19.57 7.74
CA ALA A 30 -3.40 -19.17 8.30
C ALA A 30 -2.76 -17.99 7.54
N LEU A 31 -2.84 -17.94 6.21
CA LEU A 31 -2.28 -16.82 5.44
C LEU A 31 -3.08 -15.52 5.64
N GLN A 32 -4.40 -15.62 5.77
CA GLN A 32 -5.30 -14.50 6.02
C GLN A 32 -5.17 -14.00 7.46
N ALA A 33 -5.05 -14.92 8.42
CA ALA A 33 -4.64 -14.65 9.80
C ALA A 33 -3.28 -13.95 9.84
N TYR A 34 -2.29 -14.39 9.05
CA TYR A 34 -0.98 -13.74 9.01
C TYR A 34 -1.00 -12.35 8.39
N GLN A 35 -1.77 -12.13 7.32
CA GLN A 35 -1.95 -10.80 6.73
C GLN A 35 -2.68 -9.87 7.69
N ALA A 36 -3.75 -10.35 8.35
CA ALA A 36 -4.46 -9.61 9.39
C ALA A 36 -3.54 -9.32 10.58
N HIS A 37 -2.84 -10.32 11.11
CA HIS A 37 -1.92 -10.20 12.24
C HIS A 37 -0.67 -9.36 11.94
N SER A 38 -0.18 -9.31 10.70
CA SER A 38 0.91 -8.40 10.28
C SER A 38 0.45 -6.94 10.23
N LEU A 39 -0.82 -6.71 9.85
CA LEU A 39 -1.49 -5.40 9.91
C LEU A 39 -1.94 -5.03 11.35
N GLN A 40 -2.26 -6.03 12.18
CA GLN A 40 -2.89 -5.89 13.51
C GLN A 40 -1.93 -6.06 14.70
N GLN A 41 -0.73 -6.62 14.51
CA GLN A 41 0.34 -6.45 15.50
C GLN A 41 0.65 -4.97 15.53
N ARG A 42 -0.05 -4.27 16.43
CA ARG A 42 0.09 -2.87 16.77
C ARG A 42 1.57 -2.58 16.74
N LEU A 43 2.03 -2.01 15.63
CA LEU A 43 3.21 -1.18 15.69
C LEU A 43 2.86 -0.20 16.82
N ARG A 44 3.76 0.04 17.77
CA ARG A 44 3.55 1.08 18.80
C ARG A 44 3.14 2.44 18.19
N TRP A 45 3.25 2.58 16.87
CA TRP A 45 2.80 3.67 16.02
C TRP A 45 1.30 3.78 15.81
N THR A 46 0.53 2.72 16.07
CA THR A 46 -0.94 2.78 16.07
C THR A 46 -1.45 3.44 17.35
N GLU A 47 -0.62 3.43 18.41
CA GLU A 47 -0.78 4.20 19.65
C GLU A 47 0.02 5.50 19.64
N VAL A 48 0.66 5.87 18.51
CA VAL A 48 1.11 7.24 18.36
C VAL A 48 -0.15 8.06 18.21
N ASP A 49 -0.39 8.94 19.18
CA ASP A 49 -1.31 10.06 19.06
C ASP A 49 -1.28 10.54 17.62
N VAL A 50 -2.33 10.19 16.84
CA VAL A 50 -2.44 10.59 15.45
C VAL A 50 -2.72 12.08 15.50
N ARG A 51 -1.64 12.86 15.66
CA ARG A 51 -1.74 14.31 15.71
C ARG A 51 -2.43 14.71 14.41
N PRO A 52 -3.53 15.49 14.50
CA PRO A 52 -4.17 15.98 13.31
C PRO A 52 -3.10 16.71 12.48
N PRO A 53 -3.08 16.52 11.14
CA PRO A 53 -2.06 17.13 10.31
C PRO A 53 -2.03 18.65 10.54
N PRO A 54 -0.83 19.27 10.54
CA PRO A 54 -0.69 20.69 10.83
C PRO A 54 -1.42 21.52 9.76
N SER A 55 -2.26 22.45 10.24
CA SER A 55 -3.09 23.46 9.55
C SER A 55 -3.82 23.02 8.26
N LYS A 56 -4.93 23.69 7.92
CA LYS A 56 -5.72 23.39 6.71
C LYS A 56 -4.92 23.76 5.45
N GLN A 57 -4.01 22.89 5.01
CA GLN A 57 -3.47 22.98 3.67
C GLN A 57 -4.62 22.87 2.65
N PRO A 58 -4.58 23.64 1.55
CA PRO A 58 -5.60 23.52 0.51
C PRO A 58 -5.67 22.05 0.06
N ARG A 59 -6.84 21.58 -0.34
CA ARG A 59 -7.06 20.21 -0.88
C ARG A 59 -6.56 19.05 0.02
N CYS A 60 -6.35 19.27 1.31
CA CYS A 60 -6.07 18.24 2.30
C CYS A 60 -7.28 18.03 3.23
N ALA A 61 -7.52 16.80 3.66
CA ALA A 61 -8.55 16.49 4.64
C ALA A 61 -8.11 15.33 5.54
N PHE A 62 -8.57 15.34 6.79
CA PHE A 62 -8.37 14.28 7.77
C PHE A 62 -9.71 13.94 8.42
N LEU A 63 -10.02 12.66 8.57
CA LEU A 63 -11.27 12.16 9.14
C LEU A 63 -11.02 10.77 9.74
N GLU A 64 -11.16 10.65 11.07
CA GLU A 64 -11.12 9.36 11.80
C GLU A 64 -9.93 8.45 11.40
N GLY A 65 -8.71 8.99 11.40
CA GLY A 65 -7.51 8.24 11.04
C GLY A 65 -7.26 8.13 9.52
N PHE A 66 -8.21 8.51 8.67
CA PHE A 66 -7.98 8.64 7.22
C PHE A 66 -7.46 10.02 6.88
N SER A 67 -6.37 10.08 6.12
CA SER A 67 -5.85 11.31 5.52
C SER A 67 -5.96 11.27 4.00
N LEU A 68 -6.27 12.42 3.39
CA LEU A 68 -6.29 12.60 1.94
C LEU A 68 -5.56 13.89 1.59
N HIS A 69 -4.45 13.75 0.85
CA HIS A 69 -3.63 14.85 0.38
C HIS A 69 -3.73 14.95 -1.14
N ALA A 70 -4.51 15.91 -1.64
CA ALA A 70 -4.80 16.06 -3.08
C ALA A 70 -4.17 17.32 -3.71
N ASN A 71 -3.09 17.86 -3.11
CA ASN A 71 -2.35 19.00 -3.69
C ASN A 71 -1.44 18.62 -4.87
N THR A 72 -1.12 17.34 -5.01
CA THR A 72 -0.28 16.88 -6.11
C THR A 72 -1.16 16.57 -7.31
N HIS A 73 -0.99 17.32 -8.39
CA HIS A 73 -1.61 17.09 -9.69
C HIS A 73 -0.52 16.77 -10.71
N LEU A 74 -0.76 15.78 -11.57
CA LEU A 74 0.15 15.40 -12.64
C LEU A 74 -0.57 15.53 -13.97
N HIS A 75 -0.12 16.46 -14.81
CA HIS A 75 -0.68 16.66 -16.13
C HIS A 75 -0.15 15.60 -17.12
N ALA A 76 -0.97 15.20 -18.10
CA ALA A 76 -0.59 14.18 -19.08
C ALA A 76 0.67 14.53 -19.90
N ASN A 77 0.92 15.82 -20.09
CA ASN A 77 2.09 16.32 -20.83
C ASN A 77 3.30 16.64 -19.94
N ASP A 78 3.21 16.50 -18.61
CA ASP A 78 4.34 16.70 -17.70
C ASP A 78 5.24 15.45 -17.70
N ARG A 79 6.14 15.39 -18.68
CA ARG A 79 7.05 14.24 -18.85
C ARG A 79 7.95 14.01 -17.64
N GLN A 80 8.43 15.09 -17.02
CA GLN A 80 9.28 14.99 -15.83
C GLN A 80 8.47 14.48 -14.62
N GLY A 81 7.24 14.96 -14.45
CA GLY A 81 6.33 14.47 -13.41
C GLY A 81 5.94 13.00 -13.59
N LEU A 82 5.68 12.56 -14.82
CA LEU A 82 5.39 11.16 -15.15
C LEU A 82 6.59 10.27 -14.86
N GLU A 83 7.80 10.69 -15.22
CA GLU A 83 9.02 9.96 -14.89
C GLU A 83 9.22 9.85 -13.37
N ARG A 84 8.97 10.93 -12.61
CA ARG A 84 8.98 10.90 -11.13
C ARG A 84 7.96 9.90 -10.59
N LEU A 85 6.76 9.84 -11.16
CA LEU A 85 5.73 8.87 -10.77
C LEU A 85 6.14 7.43 -11.09
N CYS A 86 6.69 7.18 -12.27
CA CYS A 86 7.19 5.85 -12.66
C CYS A 86 8.31 5.39 -11.72
N ARG A 87 9.29 6.27 -11.43
CA ARG A 87 10.36 5.99 -10.46
C ARG A 87 9.81 5.72 -9.06
N TYR A 88 8.79 6.48 -8.65
CA TYR A 88 8.11 6.25 -7.38
C TYR A 88 7.40 4.89 -7.33
N GLY A 89 6.73 4.46 -8.41
CA GLY A 89 6.07 3.16 -8.48
C GLY A 89 7.05 1.99 -8.55
N ALA A 90 8.20 2.19 -9.20
CA ALA A 90 9.25 1.18 -9.34
C ALA A 90 10.15 1.03 -8.10
N ARG A 91 10.02 1.91 -7.10
CA ARG A 91 10.87 1.85 -5.90
C ARG A 91 10.56 0.58 -5.10
N GLY A 92 11.60 -0.04 -4.54
CA GLY A 92 11.45 -1.15 -3.61
C GLY A 92 10.64 -0.77 -2.37
N ALA A 93 9.98 -1.76 -1.76
CA ALA A 93 9.17 -1.56 -0.56
C ALA A 93 10.00 -1.05 0.64
N LEU A 94 11.30 -1.37 0.67
CA LEU A 94 12.25 -0.97 1.70
C LEU A 94 13.44 -0.25 1.08
N ALA A 95 13.92 0.79 1.77
CA ALA A 95 15.19 1.43 1.45
C ALA A 95 16.32 0.68 2.17
N LEU A 96 17.08 -0.14 1.43
CA LEU A 96 18.12 -1.01 2.02
C LEU A 96 19.20 -0.24 2.76
N GLU A 97 19.53 0.97 2.32
CA GLU A 97 20.44 1.92 2.99
C GLU A 97 20.01 2.35 4.42
N ARG A 98 18.75 2.07 4.79
CA ARG A 98 18.20 2.35 6.13
C ARG A 98 18.11 1.11 6.99
N LEU A 99 18.41 -0.06 6.44
CA LEU A 99 18.40 -1.32 7.15
C LEU A 99 19.82 -1.60 7.69
N SER A 100 19.92 -1.89 8.97
CA SER A 100 21.17 -2.30 9.62
C SER A 100 20.91 -3.38 10.67
N ARG A 101 21.97 -4.04 11.12
CA ARG A 101 21.92 -4.95 12.27
C ARG A 101 22.28 -4.17 13.53
N ALA A 102 21.45 -4.27 14.56
CA ALA A 102 21.73 -3.71 15.88
C ALA A 102 22.72 -4.60 16.65
N GLU A 103 23.35 -4.05 17.68
CA GLU A 103 24.34 -4.74 18.52
C GLU A 103 23.75 -5.97 19.22
N ASP A 104 22.47 -5.90 19.59
CA ASP A 104 21.71 -7.00 20.20
C ASP A 104 21.25 -8.08 19.19
N GLY A 105 21.68 -7.98 17.94
CA GLY A 105 21.37 -8.92 16.87
C GLY A 105 20.02 -8.69 16.19
N ARG A 106 19.22 -7.71 16.61
CA ARG A 106 17.98 -7.31 15.91
C ARG A 106 18.27 -6.58 14.61
N ILE A 107 17.25 -6.44 13.77
CA ILE A 107 17.29 -5.62 12.57
C ILE A 107 16.73 -4.25 12.91
N ALA A 108 17.53 -3.21 12.67
CA ALA A 108 17.16 -1.82 12.83
C ALA A 108 16.78 -1.22 11.46
N TYR A 109 15.65 -0.52 11.40
CA TYR A 109 15.25 0.26 10.24
C TYR A 109 15.14 1.73 10.61
N ARG A 110 16.07 2.54 10.09
CA ARG A 110 16.15 3.98 10.33
C ARG A 110 15.00 4.70 9.63
N MET A 111 14.28 5.53 10.36
CA MET A 111 13.17 6.31 9.82
C MET A 111 13.65 7.53 9.04
N LYS A 112 12.87 7.95 8.02
CA LYS A 112 13.16 9.20 7.30
C LYS A 112 13.04 10.43 8.21
N ARG A 113 12.10 10.38 9.14
CA ARG A 113 11.81 11.42 10.14
C ARG A 113 11.54 10.72 11.47
N PRO A 114 12.02 11.26 12.59
CA PRO A 114 11.70 10.72 13.90
C PRO A 114 10.18 10.78 14.14
N LEU A 115 9.68 9.87 14.97
CA LEU A 115 8.32 9.94 15.48
C LEU A 115 8.15 11.14 16.42
N PRO A 116 6.89 11.50 16.74
CA PRO A 116 6.60 12.51 17.77
C PRO A 116 7.20 12.21 19.15
N ASP A 117 7.39 10.93 19.47
CA ASP A 117 8.03 10.46 20.72
C ASP A 117 9.57 10.46 20.65
N GLY A 118 10.16 10.90 19.54
CA GLY A 118 11.61 10.90 19.30
C GLY A 118 12.16 9.59 18.74
N THR A 119 11.34 8.55 18.54
CA THR A 119 11.81 7.28 17.99
C THR A 119 12.38 7.45 16.58
N THR A 120 13.64 7.06 16.39
CA THR A 120 14.38 7.19 15.11
C THR A 120 14.55 5.87 14.36
N HIS A 121 14.48 4.75 15.07
CA HIS A 121 14.69 3.41 14.51
C HIS A 121 13.55 2.48 14.92
N LEU A 122 13.10 1.67 13.96
CA LEU A 122 12.31 0.49 14.21
C LEU A 122 13.22 -0.69 14.48
N LEU A 123 12.92 -1.47 15.52
CA LEU A 123 13.68 -2.67 15.84
C LEU A 123 12.78 -3.90 15.65
N PHE A 124 13.30 -4.88 14.92
CA PHE A 124 12.62 -6.14 14.64
C PHE A 124 13.54 -7.31 14.92
N THR A 125 13.00 -8.40 15.43
CA THR A 125 13.63 -9.71 15.23
C THR A 125 13.64 -10.05 13.73
N GLY A 126 14.56 -10.92 13.29
CA GLY A 126 14.62 -11.34 11.88
C GLY A 126 13.27 -11.92 11.39
N LEU A 127 12.61 -12.69 12.25
CA LEU A 127 11.32 -13.32 11.92
C LEU A 127 10.17 -12.30 11.86
N GLU A 128 10.14 -11.29 12.74
CA GLU A 128 9.14 -10.21 12.67
C GLU A 128 9.25 -9.42 11.37
N LEU A 129 10.47 -9.10 10.94
CA LEU A 129 10.67 -8.41 9.67
C LEU A 129 10.18 -9.27 8.49
N LEU A 130 10.56 -10.54 8.45
CA LEU A 130 10.15 -11.47 7.39
C LEU A 130 8.63 -11.61 7.33
N ARG A 131 7.94 -11.74 8.47
CA ARG A 131 6.47 -11.78 8.50
C ARG A 131 5.85 -10.52 7.89
N ARG A 132 6.39 -9.35 8.23
CA ARG A 132 5.89 -8.07 7.69
C ARG A 132 6.11 -7.95 6.18
N VAL A 133 7.28 -8.36 5.68
CA VAL A 133 7.55 -8.37 4.25
C VAL A 133 6.65 -9.39 3.53
N ALA A 134 6.49 -10.59 4.09
CA ALA A 134 5.64 -11.63 3.53
C ALA A 134 4.17 -11.19 3.42
N SER A 135 3.66 -10.38 4.36
CA SER A 135 2.29 -9.85 4.26
C SER A 135 2.05 -8.90 3.10
N LEU A 136 3.10 -8.32 2.50
CA LEU A 136 2.97 -7.50 1.29
C LEU A 136 2.76 -8.35 0.04
N VAL A 137 3.07 -9.66 0.11
CA VAL A 137 2.82 -10.59 -0.97
C VAL A 137 1.31 -10.82 -1.04
N PRO A 138 0.67 -10.52 -2.18
CA PRO A 138 -0.77 -10.74 -2.33
C PRO A 138 -1.11 -12.23 -2.22
N PRO A 139 -2.34 -12.56 -1.82
CA PRO A 139 -2.79 -13.94 -1.85
C PRO A 139 -2.71 -14.50 -3.29
N PRO A 140 -2.45 -15.80 -3.42
CA PRO A 140 -2.35 -16.44 -4.74
C PRO A 140 -3.64 -16.23 -5.53
N ARG A 141 -3.51 -16.10 -6.85
CA ARG A 141 -4.63 -15.90 -7.80
C ARG A 141 -5.41 -14.59 -7.63
N ALA A 142 -4.90 -13.63 -6.87
CA ALA A 142 -5.44 -12.28 -6.84
C ALA A 142 -4.84 -11.42 -7.96
N ASN A 143 -5.71 -10.81 -8.79
CA ASN A 143 -5.28 -9.86 -9.82
C ASN A 143 -4.68 -8.59 -9.17
N LEU A 144 -3.36 -8.49 -9.19
CA LEU A 144 -2.61 -7.33 -8.69
C LEU A 144 -2.79 -6.09 -9.56
N THR A 145 -2.84 -6.31 -10.87
CA THR A 145 -3.02 -5.25 -11.86
C THR A 145 -4.49 -5.20 -12.26
N ARG A 146 -5.21 -4.19 -11.78
CA ARG A 146 -6.54 -3.87 -12.32
C ARG A 146 -6.35 -2.82 -13.40
N PHE A 147 -6.46 -3.22 -14.65
CA PHE A 147 -6.44 -2.28 -15.76
C PHE A 147 -7.72 -1.45 -15.79
N HIS A 148 -7.58 -0.16 -16.10
CA HIS A 148 -8.68 0.80 -16.21
C HIS A 148 -8.63 1.45 -17.61
N GLY A 149 -9.74 2.05 -18.06
CA GLY A 149 -9.81 2.69 -19.37
C GLY A 149 -9.63 1.69 -20.51
N VAL A 150 -8.83 2.04 -21.52
CA VAL A 150 -8.63 1.25 -22.75
C VAL A 150 -8.07 -0.16 -22.51
N PHE A 151 -7.39 -0.37 -21.38
CA PHE A 151 -6.80 -1.66 -21.00
C PHE A 151 -7.71 -2.49 -20.08
N ALA A 152 -8.85 -1.96 -19.64
CA ALA A 152 -9.76 -2.69 -18.75
C ALA A 152 -10.30 -3.97 -19.41
N PRO A 153 -10.62 -5.04 -18.63
CA PRO A 153 -11.07 -6.33 -19.17
C PRO A 153 -12.29 -6.26 -20.10
N GLY A 154 -13.11 -5.21 -19.99
CA GLY A 154 -14.30 -4.98 -20.82
C GLY A 154 -14.24 -3.73 -21.71
N ALA A 155 -13.05 -3.17 -21.99
CA ALA A 155 -12.93 -1.99 -22.83
C ALA A 155 -13.23 -2.32 -24.31
N LYS A 156 -14.14 -1.56 -24.94
CA LYS A 156 -14.50 -1.73 -26.36
C LYS A 156 -13.30 -1.66 -27.31
N LEU A 157 -12.26 -0.92 -26.93
CA LEU A 157 -11.05 -0.70 -27.73
C LEU A 157 -9.93 -1.72 -27.46
N ARG A 158 -10.13 -2.69 -26.55
CA ARG A 158 -9.14 -3.73 -26.23
C ARG A 158 -8.69 -4.57 -27.43
N PRO A 159 -9.55 -4.92 -28.42
CA PRO A 159 -9.12 -5.63 -29.62
C PRO A 159 -8.05 -4.89 -30.44
N PHE A 160 -7.96 -3.56 -30.31
CA PHE A 160 -7.01 -2.74 -31.04
C PHE A 160 -5.72 -2.44 -30.25
N THR A 161 -5.65 -2.78 -28.96
CA THR A 161 -4.51 -2.44 -28.09
C THR A 161 -3.72 -3.64 -27.59
N ALA A 162 -4.29 -4.85 -27.61
CA ALA A 162 -3.54 -6.06 -27.33
C ALA A 162 -2.70 -6.45 -28.56
N PRO A 163 -1.43 -6.86 -28.40
CA PRO A 163 -0.67 -7.45 -29.50
C PRO A 163 -1.43 -8.69 -30.02
N PRO A 164 -1.36 -8.98 -31.33
CA PRO A 164 -2.00 -10.17 -31.89
C PRO A 164 -1.50 -11.41 -31.13
N SER A 165 -2.43 -12.26 -30.71
CA SER A 165 -2.09 -13.52 -30.04
C SER A 165 -1.21 -14.36 -30.97
N ARG A 166 0.07 -14.54 -30.62
CA ARG A 166 0.90 -15.60 -31.21
C ARG A 166 0.36 -16.93 -30.68
N GLY A 167 -0.53 -17.55 -31.43
CA GLY A 167 -1.19 -18.79 -31.02
C GLY A 167 -2.06 -19.36 -32.12
N GLY A 168 -1.40 -19.90 -33.14
CA GLY A 168 -2.01 -20.60 -34.27
C GLY A 168 -0.95 -21.20 -35.21
N GLU A 169 0.16 -21.70 -34.67
CA GLU A 169 0.98 -22.67 -35.41
C GLU A 169 0.36 -24.04 -35.15
N SER A 170 -0.58 -24.41 -36.01
CA SER A 170 -1.00 -25.79 -36.23
C SER A 170 0.20 -26.56 -36.77
N GLY A 171 0.80 -27.40 -35.92
CA GLY A 171 1.74 -28.42 -36.38
C GLY A 171 1.00 -29.41 -37.27
N GLU A 172 1.49 -29.54 -38.50
CA GLU A 172 1.22 -30.63 -39.42
C GLU A 172 2.40 -31.61 -39.37
#